data_AF-A0A389N3E3-F1
#
_entry.id   AF-A0A389N3E3-F1
#
_cell.length_a   1.000
_cell.length_b   1.000
_cell.length_c   1.000
_cell.angle_alpha   90.00
_cell.angle_beta   90.00
_cell.angle_gamma   90.00
#
_symmetry.space_group_name_H-M   'P 1'
#
loop_
_entity.id
_entity.type
_entity.pdbx_description
1 polymer ?
#
loop_
_entity_poly.entity_id
_entity_poly.type
_entity_poly.pdbx_seq_one_letter_code
_entity_poly.pdbx_strand_id
1 'polypeptide(L)' 'MHAPVLDYLLSTLRAHRAAGTVHPEAAQGMEAYMLHVIRLADQRAITGPEALVAANKAFNGALGLPHLQEARREPR' A
#
# COMPACT_ATOMS: atom_id res chain seq x y z
N MET A 1 10.09 5.62 -16.47
CA MET A 1 8.75 5.24 -16.94
C MET A 1 8.48 3.86 -16.40
N HIS A 2 7.75 3.81 -15.29
CA HIS A 2 7.31 2.59 -14.62
C HIS A 2 6.01 2.06 -15.25
N ALA A 3 5.64 0.82 -14.90
CA ALA A 3 4.48 0.16 -15.48
C ALA A 3 3.15 0.67 -14.86
N PRO A 4 2.07 0.86 -15.64
CA PRO A 4 0.77 1.35 -15.15
C PRO A 4 0.16 0.55 -13.98
N VAL A 5 0.52 -0.73 -13.87
CA VAL A 5 0.08 -1.60 -12.77
C VAL A 5 0.56 -1.11 -11.41
N LEU A 6 1.70 -0.44 -11.32
CA LEU A 6 2.22 0.09 -10.06
C LEU A 6 1.40 1.28 -9.58
N ASP A 7 0.97 2.14 -10.51
CA ASP A 7 0.04 3.25 -10.22
C ASP A 7 -1.31 2.72 -9.75
N TYR A 8 -1.81 1.66 -10.40
CA TYR A 8 -3.05 1.01 -10.01
C TYR A 8 -2.99 0.47 -8.58
N LEU A 9 -1.91 -0.24 -8.21
CA LEU A 9 -1.75 -0.75 -6.84
C LEU A 9 -1.68 0.39 -5.82
N LEU A 10 -0.94 1.46 -6.12
CA LEU A 10 -0.83 2.63 -5.24
C LEU A 10 -2.17 3.34 -5.06
N SER A 11 -2.91 3.55 -6.15
CA SER A 11 -4.26 4.13 -6.12
C SER A 11 -5.22 3.27 -5.31
N THR A 12 -5.13 1.94 -5.46
CA THR A 12 -6.00 1.00 -4.74
C THR A 12 -5.71 1.05 -3.23
N LEU A 13 -4.44 1.09 -2.82
CA LEU A 13 -4.08 1.25 -1.41
C LEU A 13 -4.64 2.55 -0.81
N ARG A 14 -4.52 3.66 -1.56
CA ARG A 14 -5.07 4.95 -1.14
C ARG A 14 -6.58 4.92 -0.98
N ALA A 15 -7.28 4.24 -1.89
CA ALA A 15 -8.73 4.05 -1.81
C ALA A 15 -9.13 3.26 -0.55
N HIS A 16 -8.44 2.16 -0.25
CA HIS A 16 -8.68 1.39 0.98
C HIS A 16 -8.43 2.23 2.24
N ARG A 17 -7.37 3.04 2.26
CA ARG A 17 -7.09 3.94 3.39
C ARG A 17 -8.19 4.98 3.57
N ALA A 18 -8.64 5.61 2.47
CA ALA A 18 -9.72 6.59 2.50
C ALA A 18 -11.06 5.97 2.93
N ALA A 19 -11.31 4.71 2.57
CA ALA A 19 -12.49 3.95 2.98
C ALA A 19 -12.42 3.40 4.41
N GLY A 20 -11.28 3.56 5.11
CA GLY A 20 -11.07 3.00 6.45
C GLY A 20 -11.04 1.47 6.50
N THR A 21 -10.82 0.79 5.36
CA THR A 21 -10.81 -0.68 5.29
C THR A 21 -9.45 -1.30 5.60
N VAL A 22 -8.44 -0.48 5.93
CA VAL A 22 -7.07 -0.89 6.27
C VAL A 22 -6.57 -0.10 7.45
N HIS A 23 -5.62 -0.67 8.20
CA HIS A 23 -5.00 0.04 9.32
C HIS A 23 -4.25 1.30 8.81
N PRO A 24 -4.57 2.51 9.30
CA PRO A 24 -4.05 3.76 8.74
C PRO A 24 -2.52 3.85 8.71
N GLU A 25 -1.86 3.46 9.80
CA GLU A 25 -0.39 3.52 9.91
C GLU A 25 0.30 2.52 8.98
N ALA A 26 -0.28 1.32 8.84
CA ALA A 26 0.26 0.30 7.96
C ALA A 26 0.10 0.74 6.50
N ALA A 27 -1.08 1.27 6.14
CA ALA A 27 -1.31 1.81 4.82
C ALA A 27 -0.35 2.96 4.49
N GLN A 28 -0.07 3.85 5.44
CA GLN A 28 0.89 4.95 5.25
C GLN A 28 2.32 4.44 5.05
N GLY A 29 2.77 3.47 5.85
CA GLY A 29 4.10 2.88 5.70
C GLY A 29 4.26 2.16 4.35
N MET A 30 3.25 1.39 3.95
CA MET A 30 3.27 0.67 2.67
C MET A 30 3.15 1.61 1.47
N GLU A 31 2.40 2.70 1.59
CA GLU A 31 2.34 3.75 0.56
C GLU A 31 3.73 4.36 0.31
N ALA A 32 4.43 4.73 1.38
CA ALA A 32 5.79 5.28 1.28
C ALA A 32 6.77 4.29 0.63
N TYR A 33 6.67 3.00 0.99
CA TYR A 33 7.47 1.95 0.37
C TYR A 33 7.17 1.80 -1.13
N MET A 34 5.90 1.78 -1.53
CA MET A 34 5.50 1.67 -2.94
C MET A 34 5.99 2.86 -3.79
N LEU A 35 5.90 4.08 -3.25
CA LEU A 35 6.45 5.27 -3.90
C LEU A 35 7.97 5.17 -4.11
N HIS A 36 8.68 4.61 -3.12
CA HIS A 36 10.12 4.37 -3.24
C HIS A 36 10.43 3.34 -4.34
N VAL A 37 9.68 2.23 -4.40
CA VAL A 37 9.81 1.20 -5.43
C VAL A 37 9.56 1.76 -6.83
N ILE A 38 8.51 2.57 -7.01
CA ILE A 38 8.21 3.25 -8.28
C ILE A 38 9.39 4.10 -8.72
N ARG A 39 9.96 4.90 -7.80
CA ARG A 39 11.13 5.72 -8.09
C ARG A 39 12.35 4.89 -8.51
N LEU A 40 12.60 3.74 -7.87
CA LEU A 40 13.69 2.84 -8.26
C LEU A 40 13.46 2.26 -9.66
N ALA A 41 12.22 1.89 -10.00
CA ALA A 41 11.86 1.41 -11.32
C ALA A 41 12.04 2.50 -12.39
N ASP A 42 11.61 3.73 -12.09
CA ASP A 42 11.79 4.88 -12.99
C ASP A 42 13.25 5.19 -13.28
N GLN A 43 14.10 5.05 -12.28
CA GLN A 43 15.55 5.21 -12.38
C GLN A 43 16.26 4.00 -13.00
N ARG A 44 15.52 2.93 -13.36
CA ARG A 44 16.05 1.66 -13.88
C ARG A 44 17.01 0.97 -12.90
N ALA A 45 16.90 1.27 -11.61
CA ALA A 45 17.67 0.60 -10.56
C ALA A 45 17.18 -0.83 -10.29
N ILE A 46 15.90 -1.09 -10.61
CA ILE A 46 15.27 -2.42 -10.60
C ILE A 46 14.43 -2.60 -11.87
N THR A 47 14.17 -3.85 -12.23
CA THR A 47 13.30 -4.20 -13.35
C THR A 47 11.83 -3.99 -13.01
N GLY A 48 10.98 -3.89 -14.04
CA GLY A 48 9.53 -3.81 -13.87
C GLY A 48 8.93 -4.97 -13.06
N PRO A 49 9.28 -6.24 -13.34
CA PRO A 49 8.82 -7.38 -12.54
C PRO A 49 9.24 -7.32 -11.07
N GLU A 50 10.48 -6.92 -10.77
CA GLU A 50 10.94 -6.76 -9.39
C GLU A 50 10.14 -5.67 -8.66
N ALA A 51 9.89 -4.55 -9.33
CA ALA A 51 9.05 -3.47 -8.80
C ALA A 51 7.63 -3.95 -8.52
N LEU A 52 7.04 -4.74 -9.43
CA LEU A 52 5.70 -5.31 -9.26
C LEU A 52 5.63 -6.26 -8.06
N VAL A 53 6.61 -7.16 -7.92
CA VAL A 53 6.68 -8.08 -6.78
C VAL A 53 6.78 -7.31 -5.46
N ALA A 54 7.64 -6.29 -5.40
CA ALA A 54 7.80 -5.46 -4.21
C ALA A 54 6.52 -4.66 -3.88
N ALA A 55 5.92 -4.00 -4.86
CA ALA A 55 4.68 -3.25 -4.70
C ALA A 55 3.51 -4.15 -4.25
N ASN A 56 3.40 -5.37 -4.81
CA ASN A 56 2.37 -6.33 -4.41
C ASN A 56 2.57 -6.83 -2.97
N LYS A 57 3.81 -7.05 -2.53
CA LYS A 57 4.09 -7.40 -1.13
C LYS A 57 3.64 -6.30 -0.17
N ALA A 58 3.92 -5.04 -0.50
CA ALA A 58 3.49 -3.91 0.31
C ALA A 58 1.97 -3.76 0.36
N PHE A 59 1.31 -3.90 -0.78
CA PHE A 59 -0.15 -3.89 -0.87
C PHE A 59 -0.80 -4.97 0.01
N ASN A 60 -0.32 -6.21 -0.08
CA ASN A 60 -0.84 -7.30 0.75
C ASN A 60 -0.46 -7.13 2.23
N GLY A 61 0.71 -6.56 2.55
CA GLY A 61 1.08 -6.22 3.92
C GLY A 61 0.15 -5.20 4.55
N ALA A 62 -0.32 -4.21 3.77
CA ALA A 62 -1.30 -3.23 4.25
C ALA A 62 -2.69 -3.83 4.47
N LEU A 63 -3.14 -4.73 3.58
CA LEU A 63 -4.45 -5.37 3.67
C LEU A 63 -4.50 -6.54 4.65
N GLY A 64 -3.36 -7.18 4.93
CA GLY A 64 -3.28 -8.36 5.78
C GLY A 64 -3.38 -8.07 7.28
N LEU A 65 -3.31 -6.80 7.69
CA LEU A 65 -3.46 -6.43 9.09
C LEU A 65 -4.95 -6.28 9.43
N PRO A 66 -5.47 -7.09 10.39
CA PRO A 66 -6.84 -6.95 10.84
C PRO A 66 -7.05 -5.56 11.44
N HIS A 67 -8.18 -4.94 11.13
CA HIS A 67 -8.59 -3.71 11.79
C HIS A 67 -8.85 -4.05 13.26
N LEU A 68 -8.13 -3.42 14.18
CA LEU A 68 -8.57 -3.39 15.58
C LEU A 68 -9.83 -2.53 15.58
N GLN A 69 -11.01 -3.16 15.60
CA GLN A 69 -12.22 -2.43 15.93
C GLN A 69 -12.00 -1.87 17.34
N GLU A 70 -11.80 -0.56 17.44
CA GLU A 70 -11.88 0.12 18.72
C GLU A 70 -13.22 -0.29 19.32
N ALA A 71 -13.16 -1.03 20.43
CA ALA A 71 -14.33 -1.51 21.14
C ALA A 71 -15.30 -0.33 21.24
N ARG A 72 -16.45 -0.47 20.56
CA ARG A 72 -17.56 0.47 20.62
C ARG A 72 -17.77 0.78 22.10
N ARG A 73 -17.34 1.96 22.55
CA ARG A 73 -17.58 2.42 23.93
C ARG A 73 -19.08 2.57 24.06
N GLU A 74 -19.73 1.54 24.57
CA GLU A 74 -21.11 1.66 25.04
C GLU A 74 -21.10 2.70 26.18
N PRO A 75 -21.91 3.76 26.07
CA PRO A 75 -22.05 4.71 27.16
C PRO A 75 -22.76 3.98 28.31
N ARG A 76 -22.12 3.97 29.49
CA ARG A 76 -22.74 3.55 30.75
C ARG A 76 -23.76 4.59 31.21
#